data_AF-A0A838LB29-F1
#
_entry.id   AF-A0A838LB29-F1
#
_cell.length_a   1.000
_cell.length_b   1.000
_cell.length_c   1.000
_cell.angle_alpha   90.00
_cell.angle_beta   90.00
_cell.angle_gamma   90.00
#
_symmetry.space_group_name_H-M   'P 1'
#
loop_
_entity.id
_entity.type
_entity.pdbx_description
1 polymer ?
#
loop_
_entity_poly.entity_id
_entity_poly.type
_entity_poly.pdbx_seq_one_letter_code
_entity_poly.pdbx_strand_id
1 'polypeptide(L)' 'MFAKLRCRLSGHVRSQRRIWDDGLNWRSECVRCGASLIKDERDQWRAFDERKDASPRRREERQTSRQAEEEASHR' A
#
# COMPACT_ATOMS: atom_id res chain seq x y z
N MET A 1 18.35 14.30 4.97
CA MET A 1 17.59 14.38 3.70
C MET A 1 17.97 13.31 2.67
N PHE A 2 19.23 12.88 2.55
CA PHE A 2 19.69 11.93 1.51
C PHE A 2 19.04 10.53 1.54
N ALA A 3 18.66 10.02 2.71
CA ALA A 3 18.07 8.67 2.84
C ALA A 3 16.71 8.53 2.11
N LYS A 4 15.90 9.61 2.03
CA LYS A 4 14.63 9.61 1.31
C LYS A 4 14.84 9.50 -0.21
N LEU A 5 15.80 10.23 -0.77
CA LEU A 5 16.13 10.14 -2.20
C LEU A 5 16.66 8.75 -2.57
N ARG A 6 17.54 8.18 -1.74
CA ARG A 6 18.12 6.85 -1.99
C ARG A 6 17.06 5.74 -2.02
N CYS A 7 16.05 5.79 -1.15
CA CYS A 7 14.95 4.81 -1.18
C CYS A 7 14.05 4.97 -2.40
N ARG A 8 13.97 6.17 -2.98
CA ARG A 8 13.20 6.43 -4.21
C ARG A 8 13.85 5.79 -5.43
N LEU A 9 15.19 5.70 -5.45
CA LEU A 9 15.98 5.08 -6.52
C LEU A 9 16.21 3.58 -6.32
N SER A 10 16.53 3.15 -5.09
CA SER A 10 16.88 1.74 -4.79
C SER A 10 15.71 0.90 -4.26
N GLY A 11 14.52 1.49 -4.10
CA GLY A 11 13.38 0.85 -3.47
C GLY A 11 13.38 0.95 -1.94
N HIS A 12 12.17 0.94 -1.38
CA HIS A 12 11.94 0.95 0.05
C HIS A 12 12.13 -0.46 0.65
N VAL A 13 12.72 -0.53 1.84
CA VAL A 13 12.91 -1.79 2.57
C VAL A 13 11.94 -1.82 3.75
N ARG A 14 10.91 -2.67 3.67
CA ARG A 14 9.90 -2.83 4.73
C ARG A 14 10.50 -3.38 6.02
N SER A 15 9.95 -2.94 7.14
CA SER A 15 10.21 -3.55 8.44
C SER A 15 9.37 -4.81 8.61
N GLN A 16 10.01 -5.98 8.65
CA GLN A 16 9.29 -7.23 8.93
C GLN A 16 8.77 -7.32 10.37
N ARG A 17 9.35 -6.52 11.29
CA ARG A 17 8.99 -6.51 12.71
C ARG A 17 7.85 -5.56 13.06
N ARG A 18 7.55 -4.60 12.16
CA ARG A 18 6.49 -3.60 12.35
C ARG A 18 5.58 -3.63 11.14
N ILE A 19 4.71 -4.62 11.12
CA ILE A 19 3.64 -4.78 10.15
C ILE A 19 2.34 -4.77 10.94
N TRP A 20 1.37 -3.96 10.53
CA TRP A 20 0.05 -3.90 11.14
C TRP A 20 -1.02 -3.70 10.07
N ASP A 21 -2.25 -4.13 10.33
CA ASP A 21 -3.38 -3.96 9.44
C ASP A 21 -4.24 -2.78 9.90
N ASP A 22 -4.64 -1.90 8.97
CA ASP A 22 -5.51 -0.75 9.27
C ASP A 22 -7.00 -1.01 8.98
N GLY A 23 -7.37 -2.28 8.76
CA GLY A 23 -8.72 -2.70 8.36
C GLY A 23 -9.01 -2.48 6.87
N LEU A 24 -8.02 -2.08 6.07
CA LEU A 24 -8.14 -1.93 4.61
C LEU A 24 -6.92 -2.49 3.87
N ASN A 25 -5.71 -2.15 4.33
CA ASN A 25 -4.45 -2.65 3.80
C ASN A 25 -3.44 -2.88 4.92
N TRP A 26 -2.50 -3.79 4.65
CA TRP A 26 -1.33 -3.96 5.51
C TRP A 26 -0.40 -2.75 5.38
N ARG A 27 0.02 -2.21 6.53
CA ARG A 27 0.96 -1.10 6.67
C ARG A 27 2.27 -1.57 7.29
N SER A 28 3.33 -0.84 6.96
CA SER A 28 4.66 -1.02 7.54
C SER A 28 5.46 0.29 7.43
N GLU A 29 6.71 0.27 7.88
CA GLU A 29 7.65 1.39 7.81
C GLU A 29 8.91 0.97 7.06
N CYS A 30 9.50 1.89 6.32
CA CYS A 30 10.81 1.67 5.71
C CYS A 30 11.91 1.74 6.78
N VAL A 31 12.68 0.67 6.99
CA VAL A 31 13.75 0.65 8.01
C VAL A 31 14.91 1.60 7.70
N ARG A 32 15.03 2.05 6.44
CA ARG A 32 16.11 2.95 5.99
C ARG A 32 15.75 4.43 6.13
N CYS A 33 14.53 4.80 5.78
CA CYS A 33 14.11 6.22 5.71
C CYS A 33 12.90 6.56 6.58
N GLY A 34 12.31 5.59 7.27
CA GLY A 34 11.12 5.77 8.10
C GLY A 34 9.83 6.05 7.33
N ALA A 35 9.85 5.98 5.99
CA ALA A 35 8.65 6.25 5.20
C ALA A 35 7.57 5.19 5.46
N SER A 36 6.32 5.63 5.62
CA SER A 36 5.17 4.73 5.71
C SER A 36 4.98 3.97 4.40
N LEU A 37 4.86 2.66 4.50
CA LEU A 37 4.64 1.75 3.39
C LEU A 37 3.25 1.11 3.52
N ILE A 38 2.60 0.89 2.39
CA ILE A 38 1.32 0.22 2.27
C ILE A 38 1.46 -0.95 1.30
N LYS A 39 0.81 -2.06 1.65
CA LYS A 39 0.70 -3.23 0.79
C LYS A 39 -0.49 -3.02 -0.14
N ASP A 40 -0.25 -3.10 -1.44
CA ASP A 40 -1.30 -2.97 -2.45
C ASP A 40 -2.07 -4.29 -2.63
N GLU A 41 -3.02 -4.27 -3.56
CA GLU A 41 -3.88 -5.40 -3.90
C GLU A 41 -3.15 -6.52 -4.63
N ARG A 42 -1.94 -6.26 -5.14
CA ARG A 42 -1.07 -7.23 -5.81
C ARG A 42 -0.01 -7.79 -4.86
N ASP A 43 -0.25 -7.67 -3.56
CA ASP A 43 0.67 -8.06 -2.49
C ASP A 43 2.03 -7.33 -2.47
N GLN A 44 2.17 -6.23 -3.23
CA GLN A 44 3.41 -5.46 -3.33
C GLN A 44 3.46 -4.32 -2.33
N TRP A 45 4.67 -4.04 -1.82
CA TRP A 45 4.90 -2.94 -0.89
C TRP A 45 5.30 -1.70 -1.64
N ARG A 46 4.53 -0.62 -1.45
CA ARG A 46 4.82 0.69 -2.01
C ARG A 46 4.76 1.78 -0.95
N ALA A 47 5.30 2.95 -1.27
CA ALA A 47 5.17 4.11 -0.40
C ALA A 47 3.70 4.52 -0.26
N PHE A 48 3.31 4.90 0.95
CA PHE A 48 2.03 5.54 1.23
C PHE A 48 2.02 6.91 0.55
N ASP A 49 1.11 7.09 -0.40
CA ASP A 49 0.86 8.33 -1.12
C ASP A 49 -0.40 8.97 -0.53
N GLU A 50 -0.29 9.97 0.34
CA GLU A 50 -1.44 10.55 1.05
C GLU A 50 -2.63 10.92 0.16
N ARG A 51 -2.41 11.34 -1.09
CA ARG A 51 -3.50 11.76 -2.00
C ARG A 51 -4.38 10.60 -2.46
N LYS A 52 -3.78 9.43 -2.66
CA LYS A 52 -4.48 8.16 -3.02
C LYS A 52 -4.80 7.35 -1.76
N ASP A 53 -3.83 7.43 -0.87
CA ASP A 53 -3.54 6.99 0.50
C ASP A 53 -4.64 7.16 1.55
N ALA A 54 -5.08 8.40 1.66
CA ALA A 54 -5.94 8.87 2.74
C ALA A 54 -7.40 8.99 2.31
N SER A 55 -7.73 8.77 1.04
CA SER A 55 -9.09 8.94 0.55
C SER A 55 -10.03 7.87 1.15
N PRO A 56 -11.12 8.28 1.81
CA PRO A 56 -12.13 7.34 2.32
C PRO A 56 -12.83 6.56 1.19
N ARG A 57 -12.86 7.13 -0.01
CA ARG A 57 -13.44 6.53 -1.22
C ARG A 57 -12.73 5.25 -1.68
N ARG A 58 -11.52 4.97 -1.17
CA ARG A 58 -10.81 3.72 -1.49
C ARG A 58 -11.59 2.49 -1.02
N ARG A 59 -12.23 2.55 0.14
CA ARG A 59 -12.98 1.40 0.66
C ARG A 59 -14.12 1.00 -0.29
N GLU A 60 -14.74 1.99 -0.92
CA GLU A 60 -15.78 1.80 -1.93
C GLU A 60 -15.20 1.23 -3.22
N GLU A 61 -14.11 1.81 -3.76
CA GLU A 61 -13.45 1.30 -4.98
C GLU A 61 -13.03 -0.17 -4.85
N ARG A 62 -12.48 -0.56 -3.69
CA ARG A 62 -12.06 -1.95 -3.43
C ARG A 62 -13.22 -2.96 -3.46
N GLN A 63 -14.41 -2.53 -3.02
CA GLN A 63 -15.61 -3.38 -3.03
C GLN A 63 -16.15 -3.51 -4.45
N THR A 64 -16.22 -2.42 -5.20
CA THR A 64 -16.69 -2.45 -6.60
C THR A 64 -15.78 -3.26 -7.53
N SER A 65 -14.45 -3.17 -7.37
CA SER A 65 -13.52 -3.92 -8.23
C SER A 65 -13.66 -5.43 -8.04
N ARG A 66 -13.81 -5.89 -6.79
CA ARG A 66 -14.04 -7.32 -6.50
C ARG A 66 -15.35 -7.82 -7.08
N GLN A 67 -16.43 -7.05 -6.94
CA GLN A 67 -17.73 -7.41 -7.51
C GLN A 67 -17.69 -7.49 -9.05
N ALA A 68 -17.02 -6.55 -9.71
CA ALA A 68 -16.90 -6.53 -11.16
C ALA A 68 -16.07 -7.70 -11.71
N GLU A 69 -15.00 -8.12 -11.02
CA GLU A 69 -14.23 -9.31 -11.39
C GLU A 69 -15.02 -10.61 -11.21
N GLU A 70 -15.84 -10.70 -10.16
CA GLU A 70 -16.71 -11.86 -9.90
C GLU A 70 -17.82 -12.00 -10.96
N GLU A 71 -18.43 -10.89 -11.38
CA GLU A 71 -19.44 -10.88 -12.46
C GLU A 71 -18.82 -11.20 -13.83
N ALA A 72 -17.57 -10.77 -14.09
CA ALA A 72 -16.86 -11.09 -15.32
C ALA A 72 -16.43 -12.56 -15.41
N SER A 73 -16.17 -13.22 -14.26
CA SER A 73 -15.81 -14.64 -14.21
C SER A 73 -17.00 -15.59 -14.37
N HIS A 74 -18.24 -15.10 -14.21
CA HIS A 74 -19.46 -15.89 -14.29
C HIS A 74 -20.17 -15.80 -15.66
N ARG A 75 -19.57 -15.11 -16.64
CA ARG A 75 -20.12 -14.91 -17.98
C ARG A 75 -19.31 -15.66 -19.03
#